data_AF-A0A2S2CQV3-F1
#
_entry.id   AF-A0A2S2CQV3-F1
#
_cell.length_a   1.000
_cell.length_b   1.000
_cell.length_c   1.000
_cell.angle_alpha   90.00
_cell.angle_beta   90.00
_cell.angle_gamma   90.00
#
_symmetry.space_group_name_H-M   'P 1'
#
loop_
_entity.id
_entity.type
_entity.pdbx_description
1 polymer ?
#
loop_
_entity_poly.entity_id
_entity_poly.type
_entity_poly.pdbx_seq_one_letter_code
_entity_poly.pdbx_strand_id
1 'polypeptide(L)' 'MATRLGIAVLVFMMVQAVLFGIGALLVLATPLSEWAMALMPWVVGISTVVSIPLSWILAPRLRLRYWRARERRNTLRRA' A
#
# COMPACT_ATOMS: atom_id res chain seq x y z
N MET A 1 2.97 -16.20 13.32
CA MET A 1 2.40 -16.27 11.96
C MET A 1 1.62 -15.00 11.54
N ALA A 2 1.12 -14.14 12.46
CA ALA A 2 0.30 -12.97 12.11
C ALA A 2 1.06 -11.67 11.70
N THR A 3 2.36 -11.55 11.98
CA THR A 3 3.12 -10.31 11.74
C THR A 3 3.27 -9.96 10.25
N ARG A 4 3.34 -10.98 9.39
CA ARG A 4 3.44 -10.82 7.94
C ARG A 4 2.18 -10.22 7.33
N LEU A 5 1.01 -10.61 7.85
CA LEU A 5 -0.29 -10.12 7.41
C LEU A 5 -0.52 -8.69 7.91
N GLY A 6 -0.13 -8.38 9.16
CA GLY A 6 -0.21 -7.03 9.70
C GLY A 6 0.60 -5.99 8.90
N ILE A 7 1.82 -6.32 8.49
CA ILE A 7 2.64 -5.42 7.66
C ILE A 7 2.01 -5.22 6.28
N ALA A 8 1.48 -6.28 5.66
CA ALA A 8 0.83 -6.19 4.36
C ALA A 8 -0.44 -5.32 4.42
N VAL A 9 -1.26 -5.48 5.46
CA VAL A 9 -2.46 -4.66 5.70
C VAL A 9 -2.09 -3.20 5.91
N LEU A 10 -1.06 -2.91 6.73
CA LEU A 10 -0.61 -1.54 6.98
C LEU A 10 -0.11 -0.86 5.70
N VAL A 11 0.70 -1.57 4.90
CA VAL A 11 1.17 -1.08 3.59
C VAL A 11 0.01 -0.90 2.61
N PHE A 12 -0.96 -1.83 2.58
CA PHE A 12 -2.15 -1.70 1.75
C PHE A 12 -2.95 -0.43 2.11
N MET A 13 -3.18 -0.17 3.40
CA MET A 13 -3.87 1.03 3.86
C MET A 13 -3.14 2.31 3.42
N MET A 14 -1.81 2.34 3.51
CA MET A 14 -1.02 3.50 3.05
C MET A 14 -1.08 3.69 1.53
N VAL A 15 -0.87 2.62 0.76
CA VAL A 15 -0.89 2.67 -0.70
C VAL A 15 -2.28 3.08 -1.20
N GLN A 16 -3.34 2.53 -0.60
CA GLN A 16 -4.69 2.91 -0.95
C GLN A 16 -4.96 4.38 -0.63
N ALA A 17 -4.61 4.87 0.56
CA ALA A 17 -4.81 6.28 0.89
C ALA A 17 -4.12 7.22 -0.13
N VAL A 18 -2.91 6.88 -0.58
CA VAL A 18 -2.17 7.66 -1.58
C VAL A 18 -2.82 7.60 -2.97
N LEU A 19 -3.20 6.42 -3.46
CA LEU A 19 -3.84 6.28 -4.77
C LEU A 19 -5.21 6.96 -4.80
N PHE A 20 -6.00 6.80 -3.75
CA PHE A 20 -7.26 7.52 -3.60
C PHE A 20 -7.04 9.04 -3.61
N GLY A 21 -6.06 9.54 -2.84
CA GLY A 21 -5.74 10.97 -2.81
C GLY A 21 -5.36 11.53 -4.18
N ILE A 22 -4.54 10.81 -4.95
CA ILE A 22 -4.17 11.19 -6.32
C ILE A 22 -5.40 11.18 -7.23
N GLY A 23 -6.21 10.13 -7.18
CA GLY A 23 -7.42 10.03 -8.01
C GLY A 23 -8.45 11.11 -7.69
N ALA A 24 -8.67 11.39 -6.40
CA ALA A 24 -9.54 12.47 -5.95
C ALA A 24 -9.01 13.84 -6.39
N LEU A 25 -7.69 14.08 -6.25
CA LEU A 25 -7.05 15.29 -6.76
C LEU A 25 -7.24 15.45 -8.26
N LEU A 26 -7.05 14.39 -9.05
CA LEU A 26 -7.27 14.45 -10.50
C LEU A 26 -8.72 14.78 -10.84
N VAL A 27 -9.70 14.20 -10.15
CA VAL A 27 -11.12 14.49 -10.42
C VAL A 27 -11.48 15.92 -9.99
N LEU A 28 -11.05 16.36 -8.81
CA LEU A 28 -11.44 17.67 -8.27
C LEU A 28 -10.65 18.83 -8.90
N ALA A 29 -9.40 18.63 -9.31
CA ALA A 29 -8.56 19.66 -9.91
C ALA A 29 -8.77 19.83 -11.42
N THR A 30 -9.59 18.97 -12.03
CA THR A 30 -9.96 19.04 -13.46
C THR A 30 -11.44 19.42 -13.61
N PRO A 31 -11.91 19.78 -14.82
CA PRO A 31 -13.35 20.00 -15.07
C PRO A 31 -14.23 18.75 -14.81
N LEU A 32 -13.65 17.60 -14.48
CA LEU A 32 -14.39 16.40 -14.06
C LEU A 32 -15.08 16.57 -12.70
N SER A 33 -14.81 17.68 -11.99
CA SER A 33 -15.46 18.01 -10.71
C SER A 33 -16.99 18.11 -10.81
N GLU A 34 -17.53 18.48 -11.97
CA GLU A 34 -18.98 18.49 -12.24
C GLU A 34 -19.60 17.08 -12.13
N TRP A 35 -18.80 16.06 -12.44
CA TRP A 35 -19.19 14.65 -12.38
C TRP A 35 -18.63 13.94 -11.15
N ALA A 36 -18.05 14.68 -10.19
CA ALA A 36 -17.38 14.11 -9.03
C ALA A 36 -18.28 13.14 -8.26
N MET A 37 -19.57 13.45 -8.12
CA MET A 37 -20.52 12.59 -7.41
C MET A 37 -20.69 11.20 -8.05
N ALA A 38 -20.56 11.13 -9.38
CA ALA A 38 -20.59 9.88 -10.14
C ALA A 38 -19.21 9.21 -10.26
N LEU A 39 -18.13 10.00 -10.33
CA LEU A 39 -16.76 9.51 -10.53
C LEU A 39 -16.09 9.04 -9.23
N MET A 40 -16.46 9.59 -8.07
CA MET A 40 -15.85 9.25 -6.78
C MET A 40 -15.93 7.75 -6.43
N PRO A 41 -17.07 7.06 -6.59
CA PRO A 41 -17.14 5.61 -6.39
C PRO A 41 -16.21 4.83 -7.34
N TRP A 42 -16.07 5.28 -8.58
CA TRP A 42 -15.16 4.68 -9.55
C TRP A 42 -13.69 4.87 -9.17
N VAL A 43 -13.32 6.07 -8.72
CA VAL A 43 -11.97 6.34 -8.21
C VAL A 43 -11.62 5.41 -7.06
N VAL A 44 -12.54 5.25 -6.09
CA VAL A 44 -12.36 4.32 -4.97
C VAL A 44 -12.25 2.88 -5.44
N GLY A 45 -13.11 2.45 -6.37
CA GLY A 45 -13.09 1.10 -6.92
C GLY A 45 -11.76 0.78 -7.63
N ILE A 46 -11.35 1.66 -8.54
CA ILE A 46 -10.10 1.51 -9.30
C ILE A 46 -8.89 1.57 -8.37
N SER A 47 -8.85 2.53 -7.44
CA SER A 47 -7.72 2.65 -6.50
C SER A 47 -7.62 1.42 -5.59
N THR A 48 -8.74 0.81 -5.21
CA THR A 48 -8.77 -0.43 -4.42
C THR A 48 -8.22 -1.60 -5.21
N VAL A 49 -8.71 -1.79 -6.43
CA VAL A 49 -8.27 -2.87 -7.32
C VAL A 49 -6.79 -2.74 -7.65
N VAL A 50 -6.29 -1.52 -7.88
CA VAL A 50 -4.88 -1.25 -8.20
C VAL A 50 -3.99 -1.34 -6.95
N SER A 51 -4.51 -1.02 -5.76
CA SER A 51 -3.77 -1.14 -4.49
C SER A 51 -3.42 -2.59 -4.12
N ILE A 52 -4.29 -3.55 -4.43
CA ILE A 52 -4.06 -4.97 -4.12
C ILE A 52 -2.76 -5.49 -4.76
N PRO A 53 -2.55 -5.43 -6.10
CA PRO A 53 -1.32 -5.88 -6.74
C PRO A 53 -0.11 -5.02 -6.37
N LEU A 54 -0.29 -3.70 -6.19
CA LEU A 54 0.79 -2.82 -5.72
C LEU A 54 1.30 -3.22 -4.33
N SER A 55 0.39 -3.53 -3.40
CA SER A 55 0.76 -4.01 -2.06
C SER A 55 1.52 -5.33 -2.12
N TRP A 56 1.12 -6.24 -3.01
CA TRP A 56 1.78 -7.53 -3.21
C TRP A 56 3.19 -7.37 -3.80
N ILE A 57 3.40 -6.39 -4.68
CA ILE A 57 4.73 -6.07 -5.26
C ILE A 57 5.63 -5.36 -4.25
N LEU A 58 5.08 -4.48 -3.40
CA LEU A 58 5.85 -3.80 -2.34
C LEU A 58 6.22 -4.74 -1.18
N ALA A 59 5.37 -5.68 -0.81
CA ALA A 59 5.60 -6.63 0.29
C ALA A 59 6.94 -7.41 0.23
N PRO A 60 7.39 -7.98 -0.90
CA PRO A 60 8.68 -8.68 -0.99
C PRO A 60 9.87 -7.71 -0.88
N ARG A 61 9.75 -6.47 -1.36
CA ARG A 61 10.84 -5.47 -1.32
C ARG A 61 11.17 -5.04 0.11
N LEU A 62 10.17 -4.92 0.99
CA LEU A 62 10.38 -4.61 2.41
C LEU A 62 10.94 -5.79 3.21
N ARG A 63 10.67 -7.03 2.78
CA ARG A 63 11.14 -8.24 3.47
C ARG A 63 12.63 -8.52 3.27
N LEU A 64 13.23 -8.04 2.19
CA LEU A 64 14.60 -8.44 1.81
C LEU A 64 15.73 -7.80 2.63
N ARG A 65 15.50 -6.67 3.33
CA ARG A 65 16.61 -5.92 3.96
C ARG A 65 16.77 -6.14 5.47
N TYR A 66 15.70 -6.38 6.23
CA TYR A 66 15.79 -6.43 7.70
C TYR A 66 15.84 -7.82 8.33
N TRP A 67 15.33 -8.86 7.65
CA TRP A 67 15.28 -10.21 8.24
C TRP A 67 16.66 -10.87 8.34
N ARG A 68 17.51 -10.76 7.30
CA ARG A 68 18.88 -11.30 7.33
C ARG A 68 19.79 -10.64 8.38
N ALA A 69 19.52 -9.38 8.72
CA ALA A 69 20.32 -8.63 9.70
C ALA A 69 20.01 -9.03 11.14
N ARG A 70 18.76 -9.44 11.42
CA ARG A 70 18.32 -9.81 12.78
C ARG A 70 18.67 -11.24 13.14
N GLU A 71 18.63 -12.15 12.16
CA GLU A 71 19.00 -13.56 12.36
C GLU A 71 20.50 -13.74 12.61
N ARG A 72 21.36 -13.00 11.89
CA ARG A 72 22.82 -12.96 12.14
C ARG A 72 23.19 -12.39 13.52
N ARG A 73 22.45 -11.39 14.00
CA ARG A 73 22.75 -10.77 15.30
C ARG A 73 22.39 -11.67 16.48
N ASN A 74 21.36 -12.51 16.33
CA ASN A 74 20.93 -13.41 17.39
C ASN A 74 21.80 -14.68 17.51
N THR A 75 22.43 -15.10 16.42
CA THR A 75 23.42 -16.19 16.42
C THR A 75 24.73 -15.76 17.05
N LEU A 76 25.23 -14.54 16.75
CA LEU A 76 26.47 -14.01 17.33
C LEU A 76 26.37 -13.64 18.81
N ARG A 77 25.17 -13.50 19.37
CA ARG A 77 24.96 -13.22 20.80
C ARG A 77 24.85 -14.49 21.66
N ARG A 78 24.81 -15.65 21.01
CA ARG A 78 24.71 -16.99 21.64
C ARG A 78 25.96 -17.84 21.43
N ALA A 79 26.99 -17.30 20.75
CA ALA A 79 28.32 -17.86 20.63
C ALA A 79 29.28 -17.02 21.49
#